data_AF-A0A4Y3PDR7-F1
#
_entry.id   AF-A0A4Y3PDR7-F1
#
_cell.length_a   1.000
_cell.length_b   1.000
_cell.length_c   1.000
_cell.angle_alpha   90.00
_cell.angle_beta   90.00
_cell.angle_gamma   90.00
#
_symmetry.space_group_name_H-M   'P 1'
#
loop_
_entity.id
_entity.type
_entity.pdbx_description
1 polymer ?
#
loop_
_entity_poly.entity_id
_entity_poly.type
_entity_poly.pdbx_seq_one_letter_code
_entity_poly.pdbx_strand_id
1 'polypeptide(L)'
;MPSVENHPTDSISLAKQHLLRAIVQSKTKPYLPVWGELFTALRDIAKTGRQRRENIRLYLLQPTGSLWYLHKEDCFHADLPDPGISISLSQEQLIDALLKGSFSPKTPAS
;
A
#
# COMPACT_ATOMS: atom_id res chain seq x y z
N MET A 1 -22.91 4.18 -27.75
CA MET A 1 -21.92 4.58 -26.72
C MET A 1 -21.56 3.32 -25.94
N PRO A 2 -20.30 2.88 -25.87
CA PRO A 2 -19.99 1.68 -25.09
C PRO A 2 -19.99 2.06 -23.60
N SER A 3 -20.76 1.33 -22.80
CA SER A 3 -20.71 1.39 -21.34
C SER A 3 -19.31 1.02 -20.88
N VAL A 4 -18.59 1.96 -20.30
CA VAL A 4 -17.36 1.68 -19.58
C VAL A 4 -17.76 1.09 -18.23
N GLU A 5 -18.01 -0.22 -18.22
CA GLU A 5 -18.04 -1.00 -16.99
C GLU A 5 -16.63 -0.99 -16.39
N ASN A 6 -16.33 0.07 -15.64
CA ASN A 6 -15.15 0.17 -14.80
C ASN A 6 -15.21 -0.98 -13.79
N HIS A 7 -14.56 -2.09 -14.12
CA HIS A 7 -14.50 -3.24 -13.24
C HIS A 7 -13.74 -2.81 -11.97
N PRO A 8 -14.35 -2.96 -10.77
CA PRO A 8 -13.72 -2.52 -9.53
C PRO A 8 -12.42 -3.27 -9.22
N THR A 9 -12.13 -4.37 -9.90
CA THR A 9 -10.89 -5.16 -9.79
C THR A 9 -9.70 -4.50 -10.47
N ASP A 10 -9.94 -3.68 -11.50
CA ASP A 10 -8.87 -2.96 -12.19
C ASP A 10 -8.39 -1.76 -11.37
N SER A 11 -9.30 -1.09 -10.67
CA SER A 11 -8.97 0.10 -9.88
C SER A 11 -8.07 -0.22 -8.68
N ILE A 12 -8.32 -1.33 -7.98
CA ILE A 12 -7.45 -1.76 -6.86
C ILE A 12 -6.06 -2.17 -7.34
N SER A 13 -5.98 -2.86 -8.48
CA SER A 13 -4.73 -3.32 -9.06
C SER A 13 -3.86 -2.13 -9.48
N LEU A 14 -4.49 -1.13 -10.10
CA LEU A 14 -3.86 0.14 -10.46
C LEU A 14 -3.34 0.88 -9.21
N ALA A 15 -4.16 1.01 -8.16
CA ALA A 15 -3.74 1.70 -6.94
C ALA A 15 -2.52 1.03 -6.28
N LYS A 16 -2.46 -0.31 -6.25
CA LYS A 16 -1.29 -1.06 -5.76
C LYS A 16 -0.04 -0.82 -6.63
N GLN A 17 -0.20 -0.78 -7.95
CA GLN A 17 0.92 -0.47 -8.87
C GLN A 17 1.44 0.94 -8.65
N HIS A 18 0.55 1.92 -8.50
CA HIS A 18 0.93 3.31 -8.20
C HIS A 18 1.68 3.42 -6.87
N LEU A 19 1.20 2.72 -5.83
CA LEU A 19 1.88 2.65 -4.53
C LEU A 19 3.30 2.10 -4.66
N LEU A 20 3.47 0.94 -5.31
CA LEU A 20 4.79 0.32 -5.49
C LEU A 20 5.72 1.23 -6.30
N ARG A 21 5.21 1.89 -7.35
CA ARG A 21 5.99 2.83 -8.15
C ARG A 21 6.49 4.01 -7.33
N ALA A 22 5.62 4.61 -6.52
CA ALA A 22 5.97 5.73 -5.65
C ALA A 22 7.03 5.34 -4.61
N ILE A 23 6.92 4.14 -4.01
CA ILE A 23 7.92 3.60 -3.08
C ILE A 23 9.27 3.37 -3.77
N VAL A 24 9.29 2.82 -4.98
CA VAL A 24 10.54 2.63 -5.74
C VAL A 24 11.16 3.97 -6.15
N GLN A 25 10.33 4.94 -6.54
CA GLN A 25 10.78 6.29 -6.88
C GLN A 25 11.39 7.01 -5.67
N SER A 26 10.79 6.94 -4.48
CA SER A 26 11.34 7.56 -3.27
C SER A 26 12.72 7.01 -2.92
N LYS A 27 12.94 5.70 -3.11
CA LYS A 27 14.24 5.06 -2.88
C LYS A 27 15.30 5.45 -3.91
N THR A 28 14.91 5.50 -5.19
CA THR A 28 15.86 5.77 -6.29
C THR A 28 16.17 7.25 -6.45
N LYS A 29 15.23 8.13 -6.09
CA LYS A 29 15.33 9.58 -6.20
C LYS A 29 14.74 10.25 -4.95
N PRO A 30 15.46 10.24 -3.81
CA PRO A 30 14.94 10.70 -2.52
C PRO A 30 14.61 12.20 -2.46
N TYR A 31 15.12 12.98 -3.41
CA TYR A 31 14.82 14.41 -3.55
C TYR A 31 13.49 14.68 -4.27
N LEU A 32 12.85 13.68 -4.89
CA LEU A 32 11.57 13.86 -5.55
C LEU A 32 10.41 13.82 -4.53
N PRO A 33 9.48 14.78 -4.60
CA PRO A 33 8.27 14.70 -3.79
C PRO A 33 7.37 13.58 -4.34
N VAL A 34 7.21 12.50 -3.57
CA VAL A 34 6.28 11.39 -3.90
C VAL A 34 5.09 11.30 -2.93
N TRP A 35 4.96 12.28 -2.03
CA TRP A 35 4.02 12.22 -0.91
C TRP A 35 2.57 12.16 -1.41
N GLY A 36 2.24 12.93 -2.45
CA GLY A 36 0.89 12.96 -3.03
C GLY A 36 0.51 11.65 -3.71
N GLU A 37 1.45 10.99 -4.38
CA GLU A 37 1.27 9.69 -5.03
C GLU A 37 1.03 8.60 -3.99
N LEU A 38 1.84 8.58 -2.92
CA LEU A 38 1.66 7.66 -1.79
C LEU A 38 0.30 7.87 -1.13
N PHE A 39 -0.05 9.12 -0.81
CA PHE A 39 -1.33 9.47 -0.20
C PHE A 39 -2.51 9.02 -1.06
N THR A 40 -2.48 9.33 -2.35
CA THR A 40 -3.57 8.99 -3.27
C THR A 40 -3.73 7.49 -3.39
N ALA A 41 -2.63 6.76 -3.60
CA ALA A 41 -2.67 5.32 -3.76
C ALA A 41 -3.20 4.60 -2.50
N LEU A 42 -2.73 5.00 -1.31
CA LEU A 42 -3.20 4.44 -0.04
C LEU A 42 -4.67 4.77 0.22
N ARG A 43 -5.09 6.02 -0.03
CA ARG A 43 -6.48 6.45 0.11
C ARG A 43 -7.40 5.64 -0.80
N ASP A 44 -7.00 5.41 -2.05
CA ASP A 44 -7.81 4.67 -3.01
C ASP A 44 -7.92 3.19 -2.61
N ILE A 45 -6.84 2.58 -2.10
CA ILE A 45 -6.87 1.23 -1.52
C ILE A 45 -7.82 1.16 -0.32
N ALA A 46 -7.70 2.09 0.64
CA ALA A 46 -8.58 2.15 1.81
C ALA A 46 -10.05 2.33 1.40
N LYS A 47 -10.32 3.24 0.45
CA LYS A 47 -11.66 3.46 -0.10
C LYS A 47 -12.23 2.17 -0.69
N THR A 48 -11.45 1.43 -1.48
CA THR A 48 -11.90 0.14 -2.02
C THR A 48 -12.17 -0.88 -0.92
N GLY A 49 -11.32 -0.95 0.11
CA GLY A 49 -11.51 -1.86 1.24
C GLY A 49 -12.78 -1.56 2.03
N ARG A 50 -13.07 -0.28 2.27
CA ARG A 50 -14.34 0.18 2.87
C ARG A 50 -15.54 -0.19 2.02
N GLN A 51 -15.48 0.04 0.70
CA GLN A 51 -16.58 -0.25 -0.21
C GLN A 51 -16.90 -1.75 -0.29
N ARG A 52 -15.86 -2.59 -0.29
CA ARG A 52 -15.97 -4.04 -0.40
C ARG A 52 -16.11 -4.76 0.94
N ARG A 53 -15.90 -4.03 2.04
CA ARG A 53 -15.87 -4.55 3.41
C ARG A 53 -14.87 -5.69 3.60
N GLU A 54 -13.71 -5.57 2.96
CA GLU A 54 -12.68 -6.60 2.94
C GLU A 54 -11.30 -6.06 3.30
N ASN A 55 -10.50 -6.90 3.93
CA ASN A 55 -9.08 -6.61 4.14
C ASN A 55 -8.35 -6.73 2.81
N ILE A 56 -7.46 -5.79 2.53
CA ILE A 56 -6.73 -5.77 1.26
C ILE A 56 -5.25 -5.95 1.55
N ARG A 57 -4.65 -7.01 1.00
CA ARG A 57 -3.19 -7.14 0.98
C ARG A 57 -2.60 -6.16 -0.02
N LEU A 58 -1.73 -5.27 0.42
CA LEU A 58 -1.02 -4.32 -0.44
C LEU A 58 0.10 -5.07 -1.17
N TYR A 59 1.08 -5.59 -0.43
CA TYR A 59 2.23 -6.33 -0.94
C TYR A 59 2.94 -7.12 0.17
N LEU A 60 3.89 -7.97 -0.22
CA LEU A 60 4.77 -8.68 0.71
C LEU A 60 5.96 -7.80 1.10
N LEU A 61 6.35 -7.85 2.37
CA LEU A 61 7.48 -7.11 2.91
C LEU A 61 8.81 -7.85 2.69
N GLN A 62 9.92 -7.12 2.66
CA GLN A 62 11.28 -7.66 2.75
C GLN A 62 11.81 -7.47 4.19
N PRO A 63 12.43 -8.48 4.83
CA PRO A 63 12.70 -9.84 4.34
C PRO A 63 11.50 -10.79 4.38
N THR A 64 10.59 -10.61 5.35
CA THR A 64 9.39 -11.43 5.57
C THR A 64 8.23 -10.56 6.04
N GLY A 65 7.01 -11.03 5.84
CA GLY A 65 5.79 -10.37 6.27
C GLY A 65 4.96 -9.77 5.14
N SER A 66 3.92 -9.03 5.53
CA SER A 66 2.94 -8.50 4.60
C SER A 66 2.33 -7.21 5.09
N LEU A 67 2.06 -6.30 4.16
CA LEU A 67 1.37 -5.06 4.43
C LEU A 67 -0.10 -5.18 3.99
N TRP A 68 -1.00 -4.80 4.87
CA TRP A 68 -2.44 -4.90 4.70
C TRP A 68 -3.13 -3.57 4.97
N TYR A 69 -4.29 -3.40 4.37
CA TYR A 69 -5.34 -2.52 4.87
C TYR A 69 -6.37 -3.39 5.58
N LEU A 70 -6.70 -3.06 6.82
CA LEU A 70 -7.70 -3.76 7.62
C LEU A 70 -9.00 -2.95 7.64
N HIS A 71 -10.08 -3.55 7.13
CA HIS A 71 -11.34 -2.84 6.94
C HIS A 71 -12.04 -2.50 8.26
N LYS A 72 -12.04 -3.43 9.24
CA LYS A 72 -12.79 -3.24 10.49
C LYS A 72 -12.15 -2.16 11.38
N GLU A 73 -10.83 -2.10 11.37
CA GLU A 73 -10.01 -1.19 12.16
C GLU A 73 -9.70 0.12 11.41
N ASP A 74 -10.02 0.17 10.11
CA ASP A 74 -9.78 1.29 9.21
C ASP A 74 -8.35 1.82 9.23
N CYS A 75 -7.38 0.89 9.29
CA CYS A 75 -5.96 1.21 9.41
C CYS A 75 -5.11 0.35 8.48
N PHE A 76 -3.85 0.74 8.33
CA PHE A 76 -2.85 -0.09 7.68
C PHE A 76 -2.14 -0.94 8.72
N HIS A 77 -1.77 -2.16 8.32
CA HIS A 77 -1.23 -3.14 9.23
C HIS A 77 -0.06 -3.86 8.59
N ALA A 78 1.12 -3.74 9.19
CA ALA A 78 2.30 -4.51 8.83
C ALA A 78 2.38 -5.73 9.74
N ASP A 79 2.22 -6.90 9.15
CA ASP A 79 2.33 -8.20 9.81
C ASP A 79 3.74 -8.76 9.57
N LEU A 80 4.54 -8.87 10.63
CA LEU A 80 5.93 -9.35 10.62
C LEU A 80 5.97 -10.70 11.37
N PRO A 81 5.94 -11.84 10.67
CA PRO A 81 5.76 -13.16 11.28
C PRO A 81 6.93 -13.62 12.15
N ASP A 82 8.12 -13.06 11.95
CA ASP A 82 9.29 -13.28 12.79
C ASP A 82 9.88 -11.90 13.13
N PRO A 83 9.74 -11.41 14.39
CA PRO A 83 9.45 -12.15 15.63
C PRO A 83 7.96 -12.16 16.06
N GLY A 84 7.00 -12.17 15.13
CA GLY A 84 5.56 -12.18 15.44
C GLY A 84 5.03 -10.80 15.86
N ILE A 85 5.64 -9.73 15.36
CA ILE A 85 5.25 -8.35 15.62
C ILE A 85 4.21 -7.92 14.60
N SER A 86 3.19 -7.22 15.06
CA SER A 86 2.22 -6.58 14.19
C SER A 86 2.13 -5.10 14.50
N ILE A 87 2.14 -4.26 13.46
CA ILE A 87 2.21 -2.80 13.60
C ILE A 87 1.04 -2.19 12.85
N SER A 88 0.12 -1.57 13.60
CA SER A 88 -0.99 -0.81 13.04
C SER A 88 -0.61 0.67 12.89
N LEU A 89 -0.90 1.24 11.73
CA LEU A 89 -0.49 2.57 11.31
C LEU A 89 -1.68 3.31 10.70
N SER A 90 -1.80 4.60 11.01
CA SER A 90 -2.62 5.49 10.19
C SER A 90 -2.01 5.64 8.79
N GLN A 91 -2.78 6.20 7.85
CA GLN A 91 -2.28 6.48 6.51
C GLN A 91 -1.03 7.38 6.55
N GLU A 92 -1.05 8.44 7.34
CA GLU A 92 0.07 9.39 7.47
C GLU A 92 1.30 8.71 8.07
N GLN A 93 1.13 7.93 9.14
CA GLN A 93 2.21 7.18 9.77
C GLN A 93 2.84 6.18 8.80
N LEU A 94 2.03 5.52 7.97
CA LEU A 94 2.53 4.61 6.95
C LEU A 94 3.34 5.37 5.88
N ILE A 95 2.85 6.53 5.41
CA ILE A 95 3.60 7.35 4.43
C ILE A 95 4.96 7.74 4.99
N ASP A 96 5.01 8.27 6.21
CA ASP A 96 6.26 8.67 6.85
C ASP A 96 7.21 7.48 7.03
N ALA A 97 6.68 6.32 7.41
CA ALA A 97 7.47 5.10 7.54
C ALA A 97 8.04 4.65 6.19
N LEU A 98 7.24 4.68 5.12
CA LEU A 98 7.68 4.33 3.75
C LEU A 98 8.75 5.29 3.24
N LEU A 99 8.61 6.59 3.50
CA LEU A 99 9.61 7.60 3.13
C LEU A 99 10.92 7.42 3.90
N LYS A 100 10.86 6.91 5.13
CA LYS A 100 12.04 6.52 5.92
C LYS A 100 12.64 5.16 5.54
N GLY A 101 12.05 4.46 4.56
CA GLY A 101 12.52 3.16 4.06
C GLY A 101 11.98 1.93 4.80
N SER A 102 11.14 2.12 5.83
CA SER A 102 10.45 1.02 6.52
C SER A 102 9.42 0.35 5.61
N PHE A 103 9.03 -0.89 5.94
CA PHE A 103 7.99 -1.66 5.23
C PHE A 103 8.21 -1.75 3.72
N SER A 104 9.47 -1.95 3.34
CA SER A 104 9.90 -2.06 1.96
C SER A 104 9.23 -3.25 1.26
N PRO A 105 8.67 -3.06 0.05
CA PRO A 105 8.11 -4.15 -0.73
C PRO A 105 9.20 -5.13 -1.13
N LYS A 106 8.88 -6.43 -1.14
CA LYS A 106 9.73 -7.46 -1.72
C LYS A 106 9.83 -7.20 -3.22
N THR A 107 11.02 -6.89 -3.69
CA THR A 107 11.28 -6.71 -5.12
C THR A 107 10.92 -8.02 -5.84
N PRO A 108 10.18 -7.99 -6.96
CA PRO A 108 10.13 -9.15 -7.83
C PRO A 108 11.58 -9.47 -8.22
N ALA A 109 12.01 -10.71 -8.01
CA ALA A 109 13.31 -11.16 -8.48
C ALA A 109 13.39 -10.85 -9.98
N SER A 110 14.39 -10.07 -10.38
CA SER A 110 14.73 -9.85 -11.79
C SER A 110 15.20 -11.15 -12.42
#